data_AF-A0A8B6CEI7-F1
#
_entry.id   AF-A0A8B6CEI7-F1
#
_cell.length_a   1.000
_cell.length_b   1.000
_cell.length_c   1.000
_cell.angle_alpha   90.00
_cell.angle_beta   90.00
_cell.angle_gamma   90.00
#
_symmetry.space_group_name_H-M   'P 1'
#
loop_
_entity.id
_entity.type
_entity.pdbx_description
1 polymer ?
#
loop_
_entity_poly.entity_id
_entity_poly.type
_entity_poly.pdbx_seq_one_letter_code
_entity_poly.pdbx_strand_id
1 'polypeptide(L)'
;MYRHTKISTCSKVCIYLTYISSVIITLSQTLNNSTNSKVNCVAEISHKEFWEKEDFPNPQINIDLCGRHCKTSWICDPNAVLSSQQADELDSIVNTVAESGKCSCQNCTSTDGYNISIALVSSLKPSIKSLKDSAVEFIHFIRDSWNFQKCDNDIVILLSKDDRKVYTEAGATANKFLTDDCIDQVHDIIESDLSDGKYYDVLKEMATQYK
;
A
#
# COMPACT_ATOMS: atom_id res chain seq x y z
N MET A 1 -5.62 -42.84 -13.36
CA MET A 1 -6.68 -41.85 -13.05
C MET A 1 -5.99 -40.50 -12.89
N TYR A 2 -5.78 -39.80 -14.01
CA TYR A 2 -5.03 -38.54 -14.06
C TYR A 2 -5.92 -37.41 -13.54
N ARG A 3 -5.55 -36.81 -12.40
CA ARG A 3 -6.14 -35.55 -11.93
C ARG A 3 -5.48 -34.41 -12.68
N HIS A 4 -6.25 -33.75 -13.54
CA HIS A 4 -5.91 -32.44 -14.07
C HIS A 4 -5.97 -31.41 -12.92
N THR A 5 -4.81 -30.95 -12.46
CA THR A 5 -4.71 -29.74 -11.65
C THR A 5 -5.04 -28.54 -12.54
N LYS A 6 -6.17 -27.88 -12.28
CA LYS A 6 -6.43 -26.54 -12.81
C LYS A 6 -5.43 -25.60 -12.14
N ILE A 7 -4.43 -25.17 -12.91
CA ILE A 7 -3.51 -24.10 -12.54
C ILE A 7 -4.35 -22.82 -12.47
N SER A 8 -4.51 -22.30 -11.26
CA SER A 8 -5.12 -20.99 -10.99
C SER A 8 -4.28 -19.89 -11.66
N THR A 9 -4.95 -18.90 -12.22
CA THR A 9 -4.40 -17.80 -13.04
C THR A 9 -3.50 -16.83 -12.29
N CYS A 10 -3.23 -17.02 -11.00
CA CYS A 10 -2.19 -16.30 -10.26
C CYS A 10 -0.75 -16.69 -10.76
N SER A 11 -0.63 -17.74 -11.60
CA SER A 11 0.66 -18.38 -11.93
C SER A 11 1.17 -18.22 -13.38
N LYS A 12 1.23 -17.01 -13.94
CA LYS A 12 1.91 -16.82 -15.25
C LYS A 12 3.04 -15.80 -15.36
N VAL A 13 3.41 -15.05 -14.32
CA VAL A 13 4.64 -14.23 -14.37
C VAL A 13 5.29 -14.11 -12.98
N CYS A 14 5.76 -15.22 -12.40
CA CYS A 14 6.61 -15.19 -11.20
C CYS A 14 7.84 -16.08 -11.36
N ILE A 15 8.62 -15.88 -12.43
CA ILE A 15 10.01 -16.35 -12.49
C ILE A 15 10.80 -15.35 -13.35
N TYR A 16 11.67 -14.55 -12.73
CA TYR A 16 13.08 -14.41 -13.11
C TYR A 16 13.82 -13.54 -12.07
N LEU A 17 14.77 -14.16 -11.38
CA LEU A 17 15.71 -13.55 -10.46
C LEU A 17 17.03 -13.18 -11.18
N THR A 18 17.68 -12.15 -10.61
CA THR A 18 19.10 -11.74 -10.68
C THR A 18 19.55 -10.79 -11.81
N TYR A 19 19.96 -9.57 -11.44
CA TYR A 19 21.34 -9.12 -11.65
C TYR A 19 21.74 -7.93 -10.76
N ILE A 20 23.01 -7.92 -10.37
CA ILE A 20 23.69 -7.02 -9.43
C ILE A 20 24.38 -5.90 -10.23
N SER A 21 24.45 -4.67 -9.73
CA SER A 21 25.70 -3.90 -9.77
C SER A 21 25.70 -2.74 -8.77
N SER A 22 26.79 -2.70 -8.00
CA SER A 22 27.17 -1.65 -7.06
C SER A 22 27.70 -0.44 -7.83
N VAL A 23 27.29 0.78 -7.48
CA VAL A 23 28.07 2.00 -7.75
C VAL A 23 27.93 2.97 -6.58
N ILE A 24 29.08 3.29 -5.99
CA ILE A 24 29.33 4.42 -5.08
C ILE A 24 29.75 5.61 -5.96
N ILE A 25 29.39 6.86 -5.62
CA ILE A 25 30.29 8.04 -5.51
C ILE A 25 29.54 9.40 -5.37
N THR A 26 29.87 10.04 -4.24
CA THR A 26 30.02 11.46 -3.83
C THR A 26 28.90 12.52 -3.87
N LEU A 27 28.81 13.17 -2.70
CA LEU A 27 28.33 14.51 -2.37
C LEU A 27 28.75 15.61 -3.35
N SER A 28 27.84 16.57 -3.56
CA SER A 28 28.18 17.98 -3.71
C SER A 28 27.04 18.82 -3.12
N GLN A 29 27.38 19.62 -2.10
CA GLN A 29 26.51 20.63 -1.52
C GLN A 29 26.54 21.88 -2.38
N THR A 30 25.38 22.40 -2.76
CA THR A 30 25.22 23.79 -3.18
C THR A 30 24.19 24.46 -2.29
N LEU A 31 24.67 25.34 -1.42
CA LEU A 31 23.86 26.30 -0.68
C LEU A 31 23.32 27.34 -1.67
N ASN A 32 22.01 27.34 -1.89
CA ASN A 32 21.32 28.48 -2.48
C ASN A 32 20.31 29.03 -1.47
N ASN A 33 20.70 30.16 -0.88
CA ASN A 33 19.83 31.03 -0.13
C ASN A 33 18.89 31.74 -1.12
N SER A 34 17.61 31.39 -1.08
CA SER A 34 16.55 32.21 -1.64
C SER A 34 15.46 32.32 -0.59
N THR A 35 15.37 33.52 0.00
CA THR A 35 14.24 33.95 0.82
C THR A 35 13.01 34.05 -0.07
N ASN A 36 12.26 32.97 -0.11
CA ASN A 36 10.88 32.98 -0.55
C ASN A 36 10.10 32.23 0.52
N SER A 37 8.99 32.81 1.00
CA SER A 37 8.15 32.29 2.08
C SER A 37 7.85 30.80 1.87
N LYS A 38 8.68 29.92 2.44
CA LYS A 38 8.49 28.47 2.38
C LYS A 38 7.29 28.17 3.25
N VAL A 39 6.22 27.68 2.64
CA VAL A 39 5.23 26.90 3.37
C VAL A 39 6.03 25.78 4.05
N ASN A 40 6.13 25.85 5.37
CA ASN A 40 6.92 24.91 6.14
C ASN A 40 6.07 23.64 6.27
N CYS A 41 6.23 22.73 5.30
CA CYS A 41 5.53 21.46 5.24
C CYS A 41 6.14 20.48 6.25
N VAL A 42 5.81 20.69 7.52
CA VAL A 42 6.18 19.78 8.59
C VAL A 42 5.04 18.80 8.74
N ALA A 43 5.25 17.54 8.37
CA ALA A 43 4.30 16.49 8.69
C ALA A 43 4.22 16.30 10.20
N GLU A 44 3.01 16.25 10.75
CA GLU A 44 2.82 15.90 12.16
C GLU A 44 2.91 14.38 12.29
N ILE A 45 4.05 13.90 12.80
CA ILE A 45 4.20 12.48 13.13
C ILE A 45 3.31 12.19 14.32
N SER A 46 2.34 11.31 14.12
CA SER A 46 1.49 10.81 15.20
C SER A 46 2.28 9.86 16.08
N HIS A 47 2.28 10.14 17.38
CA HIS A 47 2.78 9.23 18.42
C HIS A 47 1.69 8.30 18.97
N LYS A 48 0.52 8.23 18.30
CA LYS A 48 -0.57 7.35 18.71
C LYS A 48 -0.11 5.90 18.61
N GLU A 49 -0.21 5.18 19.73
CA GLU A 49 0.16 3.76 19.83
C GLU A 49 -0.88 2.86 19.16
N PHE A 50 -2.18 3.15 19.35
CA PHE A 50 -3.29 2.36 18.82
C PHE A 50 -4.20 3.19 17.91
N TRP A 51 -4.54 2.64 16.76
CA TRP A 51 -5.44 3.31 15.81
C TRP A 51 -6.86 2.76 15.86
N GLU A 52 -7.80 3.69 15.86
CA GLU A 52 -9.21 3.49 15.55
C GLU A 52 -9.45 3.97 14.14
N LYS A 53 -10.36 3.31 13.43
CA LYS A 53 -10.62 3.56 12.01
C LYS A 53 -11.21 4.95 11.76
N GLU A 54 -12.02 5.43 12.71
CA GLU A 54 -12.66 6.75 12.66
C GLU A 54 -11.66 7.91 12.75
N ASP A 55 -10.50 7.68 13.36
CA ASP A 55 -9.45 8.69 13.53
C ASP A 55 -8.39 8.64 12.41
N PHE A 56 -8.46 7.66 11.50
CA PHE A 56 -7.42 7.45 10.50
C PHE A 56 -7.54 8.47 9.35
N PRO A 57 -6.47 9.22 9.02
CA PRO A 57 -6.57 10.32 8.08
C PRO A 57 -6.73 9.84 6.63
N ASN A 58 -7.33 10.68 5.78
CA ASN A 58 -7.40 10.43 4.34
C ASN A 58 -6.18 11.06 3.63
N PRO A 59 -5.38 10.30 2.85
CA PRO A 59 -4.12 10.80 2.28
C PRO A 59 -4.28 11.81 1.13
N GLN A 60 -5.50 11.98 0.61
CA GLN A 60 -5.83 12.98 -0.41
C GLN A 60 -6.43 14.26 0.19
N ILE A 61 -6.94 14.20 1.43
CA ILE A 61 -7.63 15.32 2.10
C ILE A 61 -6.83 15.84 3.31
N ASN A 62 -6.38 14.94 4.17
CA ASN A 62 -5.65 15.19 5.41
C ASN A 62 -4.15 14.93 5.23
N ILE A 63 -3.56 15.53 4.20
CA ILE A 63 -2.21 15.22 3.69
C ILE A 63 -1.15 15.27 4.80
N ASP A 64 -1.17 16.30 5.64
CA ASP A 64 -0.18 16.49 6.70
C ASP A 64 -0.34 15.48 7.83
N LEU A 65 -1.58 15.11 8.17
CA LEU A 65 -1.88 14.09 9.18
C LEU A 65 -1.49 12.68 8.70
N CYS A 66 -1.43 12.45 7.39
CA CYS A 66 -0.99 11.19 6.80
C CYS A 66 0.55 11.05 6.70
N GLY A 67 1.33 11.99 7.22
CA GLY A 67 2.79 11.87 7.22
C GLY A 67 3.47 12.20 5.88
N ARG A 68 2.73 12.78 4.91
CA ARG A 68 3.22 12.97 3.52
C ARG A 68 3.76 14.37 3.21
N HIS A 69 3.99 15.22 4.22
CA HIS A 69 4.71 16.50 4.07
C HIS A 69 4.12 17.39 2.93
N CYS A 70 2.82 17.71 2.99
CA CYS A 70 2.07 18.42 1.93
C CYS A 70 2.00 17.74 0.56
N LYS A 71 2.36 16.45 0.43
CA LYS A 71 2.23 15.70 -0.83
C LYS A 71 0.98 14.81 -0.82
N THR A 72 0.01 15.10 -1.69
CA THR A 72 -1.09 14.18 -1.99
C THR A 72 -0.53 12.83 -2.44
N SER A 73 -1.07 11.74 -1.92
CA SER A 73 -0.51 10.40 -2.11
C SER A 73 -1.60 9.35 -1.94
N TRP A 74 -1.34 8.13 -2.42
CA TRP A 74 -2.16 6.96 -2.09
C TRP A 74 -1.73 6.27 -0.80
N ILE A 75 -0.67 6.78 -0.15
CA ILE A 75 -0.08 6.24 1.06
C ILE A 75 -0.42 7.16 2.23
N CYS A 76 -1.00 6.59 3.28
CA CYS A 76 -1.18 7.25 4.57
C CYS A 76 -0.30 6.56 5.63
N ASP A 77 0.70 7.29 6.12
CA ASP A 77 1.68 6.81 7.11
C ASP A 77 1.84 7.83 8.26
N PRO A 78 0.82 8.02 9.10
CA PRO A 78 0.86 8.98 10.20
C PRO A 78 1.96 8.66 11.24
N ASN A 79 2.41 7.42 11.35
CA ASN A 79 3.44 7.01 12.32
C ASN A 79 4.87 6.97 11.74
N ALA A 80 5.06 7.38 10.47
CA ALA A 80 6.36 7.33 9.78
C ALA A 80 7.02 5.94 9.85
N VAL A 81 6.23 4.89 9.59
CA VAL A 81 6.72 3.51 9.44
C VAL A 81 7.73 3.41 8.29
N LEU A 82 7.50 4.15 7.21
CA LEU A 82 8.39 4.29 6.07
C LEU A 82 9.14 5.62 6.14
N SER A 83 10.36 5.63 5.61
CA SER A 83 11.02 6.89 5.28
C SER A 83 10.27 7.62 4.16
N SER A 84 10.41 8.94 4.07
CA SER A 84 9.78 9.73 3.00
C SER A 84 10.15 9.23 1.60
N GLN A 85 11.40 8.79 1.41
CA GLN A 85 11.87 8.21 0.14
C GLN A 85 11.17 6.90 -0.18
N GLN A 86 11.02 6.00 0.80
CA GLN A 86 10.30 4.73 0.61
C GLN A 86 8.83 4.96 0.29
N ALA A 87 8.18 5.88 1.00
CA ALA A 87 6.79 6.24 0.74
C ALA A 87 6.63 6.88 -0.65
N ASP A 88 7.59 7.68 -1.12
CA ASP A 88 7.57 8.26 -2.47
C ASP A 88 7.78 7.22 -3.58
N GLU A 89 8.70 6.27 -3.38
CA GLU A 89 8.89 5.16 -4.32
C GLU A 89 7.64 4.28 -4.39
N LEU A 90 7.06 3.95 -3.23
CA LEU A 90 5.84 3.14 -3.16
C LEU A 90 4.64 3.85 -3.81
N ASP A 91 4.49 5.16 -3.58
CA ASP A 91 3.48 5.99 -4.25
C ASP A 91 3.66 5.98 -5.79
N SER A 92 4.90 6.02 -6.28
CA SER A 92 5.18 5.88 -7.72
C SER A 92 4.80 4.50 -8.27
N ILE A 93 5.00 3.44 -7.48
CA ILE A 93 4.67 2.07 -7.87
C ILE A 93 3.15 1.92 -8.02
N VAL A 94 2.37 2.35 -7.01
CA VAL A 94 0.91 2.22 -7.07
C VAL A 94 0.29 3.09 -8.17
N ASN A 95 0.86 4.28 -8.44
CA ASN A 95 0.47 5.07 -9.61
C ASN A 95 0.75 4.34 -10.92
N THR A 96 1.91 3.68 -11.03
CA THR A 96 2.26 2.88 -12.22
C THR A 96 1.29 1.70 -12.40
N VAL A 97 0.84 1.06 -11.33
CA VAL A 97 -0.17 -0.01 -11.41
C VAL A 97 -1.49 0.53 -11.96
N ALA A 98 -1.96 1.68 -11.45
CA ALA A 98 -3.16 2.32 -11.96
C ALA A 98 -3.03 2.74 -13.44
N GLU A 99 -1.88 3.29 -13.85
CA GLU A 99 -1.67 3.84 -15.19
C GLU A 99 -1.31 2.80 -16.26
N SER A 100 -0.73 1.66 -15.88
CA SER A 100 -0.22 0.64 -16.81
C SER A 100 -0.93 -0.71 -16.71
N GLY A 101 -1.79 -0.87 -15.70
CA GLY A 101 -2.55 -2.10 -15.48
C GLY A 101 -3.63 -2.33 -16.54
N LYS A 102 -4.03 -3.59 -16.67
CA LYS A 102 -5.16 -3.95 -17.53
C LYS A 102 -6.45 -3.52 -16.84
N CYS A 103 -7.25 -2.73 -17.55
CA CYS A 103 -8.52 -2.29 -17.00
C CYS A 103 -9.47 -3.47 -16.73
N SER A 104 -9.99 -3.51 -15.50
CA SER A 104 -10.91 -4.54 -15.01
C SER A 104 -12.39 -4.13 -15.12
N CYS A 105 -12.67 -2.87 -15.48
CA CYS A 105 -14.04 -2.36 -15.66
C CYS A 105 -14.69 -2.88 -16.95
N GLN A 106 -16.03 -2.81 -17.03
CA GLN A 106 -16.78 -3.20 -18.23
C GLN A 106 -16.55 -2.26 -19.43
N ASN A 107 -16.37 -0.96 -19.18
CA ASN A 107 -16.22 0.08 -20.20
C ASN A 107 -14.92 0.86 -19.99
N CYS A 108 -13.81 0.32 -20.49
CA CYS A 108 -12.51 0.96 -20.41
C CYS A 108 -12.26 1.82 -21.66
N THR A 109 -11.87 3.07 -21.48
CA THR A 109 -11.48 3.98 -22.58
C THR A 109 -9.96 4.22 -22.63
N SER A 110 -9.23 3.79 -21.60
CA SER A 110 -7.77 3.92 -21.43
C SER A 110 -7.21 2.74 -20.62
N THR A 111 -5.91 2.79 -20.33
CA THR A 111 -5.33 2.06 -19.19
C THR A 111 -5.97 2.59 -17.90
N ASP A 112 -6.49 1.69 -17.08
CA ASP A 112 -7.29 1.95 -15.86
C ASP A 112 -7.09 0.73 -14.95
N GLY A 113 -5.84 0.47 -14.55
CA GLY A 113 -5.48 -0.62 -13.65
C GLY A 113 -6.12 -0.47 -12.26
N TYR A 114 -5.64 -1.23 -11.29
CA TYR A 114 -6.18 -1.12 -9.93
C TYR A 114 -5.71 0.16 -9.24
N ASN A 115 -6.63 0.80 -8.51
CA ASN A 115 -6.28 1.91 -7.62
C ASN A 115 -5.86 1.33 -6.28
N ILE A 116 -4.56 1.19 -6.06
CA ILE A 116 -4.02 0.67 -4.79
C ILE A 116 -3.78 1.85 -3.84
N SER A 117 -4.35 1.77 -2.64
CA SER A 117 -4.07 2.68 -1.53
C SER A 117 -3.57 1.93 -0.31
N ILE A 118 -2.71 2.57 0.47
CA ILE A 118 -1.97 1.91 1.54
C ILE A 118 -2.09 2.70 2.83
N ALA A 119 -2.54 2.03 3.88
CA ALA A 119 -2.66 2.53 5.24
C ALA A 119 -1.60 1.87 6.13
N LEU A 120 -0.80 2.67 6.82
CA LEU A 120 0.19 2.22 7.78
C LEU A 120 -0.17 2.71 9.17
N VAL A 121 -0.24 1.79 10.13
CA VAL A 121 -0.48 2.07 11.54
C VAL A 121 0.60 1.42 12.40
N SER A 122 0.85 1.97 13.59
CA SER A 122 1.65 1.32 14.63
C SER A 122 1.01 0.00 15.08
N SER A 123 -0.17 0.09 15.69
CA SER A 123 -1.02 -1.03 16.09
C SER A 123 -2.48 -0.70 15.86
N LEU A 124 -3.30 -1.72 15.64
CA LEU A 124 -4.75 -1.56 15.63
C LEU A 124 -5.27 -1.59 17.07
N LYS A 125 -6.31 -0.79 17.36
CA LYS A 125 -7.02 -0.96 18.63
C LYS A 125 -7.70 -2.34 18.64
N PRO A 126 -7.38 -3.22 19.61
CA PRO A 126 -7.93 -4.55 19.63
C PRO A 126 -9.44 -4.52 19.94
N SER A 127 -10.22 -5.25 19.15
CA SER A 127 -11.63 -5.50 19.44
C SER A 127 -11.77 -6.58 20.50
N ILE A 128 -12.97 -6.72 21.05
CA ILE A 128 -13.30 -7.80 22.02
C ILE A 128 -13.16 -9.19 21.38
N LYS A 129 -13.34 -9.30 20.06
CA LYS A 129 -13.35 -10.59 19.35
C LYS A 129 -11.95 -11.03 18.96
N SER A 130 -11.26 -10.23 18.14
CA SER A 130 -9.91 -10.50 17.67
C SER A 130 -9.28 -9.29 17.00
N LEU A 131 -7.95 -9.32 16.84
CA LEU A 131 -7.21 -8.35 16.03
C LEU A 131 -7.62 -8.41 14.56
N LYS A 132 -7.92 -9.61 14.04
CA LYS A 132 -8.37 -9.78 12.65
C LYS A 132 -9.70 -9.08 12.41
N ASP A 133 -10.63 -9.16 13.35
CA ASP A 133 -11.91 -8.45 13.25
C ASP A 133 -11.71 -6.93 13.27
N SER A 134 -10.81 -6.41 14.13
CA SER A 134 -10.43 -5.00 14.10
C SER A 134 -9.89 -4.60 12.73
N ALA A 135 -9.01 -5.40 12.15
CA ALA A 135 -8.39 -5.10 10.86
C ALA A 135 -9.42 -5.09 9.73
N VAL A 136 -10.34 -6.07 9.70
CA VAL A 136 -11.41 -6.14 8.70
C VAL A 136 -12.36 -4.93 8.83
N GLU A 137 -12.78 -4.58 10.05
CA GLU A 137 -13.61 -3.39 10.26
C GLU A 137 -12.87 -2.12 9.86
N PHE A 138 -11.57 -2.04 10.15
CA PHE A 138 -10.74 -0.88 9.85
C PHE A 138 -10.58 -0.67 8.35
N ILE A 139 -10.12 -1.70 7.64
CA ILE A 139 -9.82 -1.62 6.21
C ILE A 139 -11.08 -1.35 5.39
N HIS A 140 -12.21 -1.94 5.78
CA HIS A 140 -13.51 -1.68 5.16
C HIS A 140 -13.95 -0.24 5.35
N PHE A 141 -13.85 0.29 6.58
CA PHE A 141 -14.23 1.68 6.86
C PHE A 141 -13.36 2.69 6.09
N ILE A 142 -12.05 2.50 6.04
CA ILE A 142 -11.19 3.43 5.30
C ILE A 142 -11.40 3.32 3.79
N ARG A 143 -11.66 2.12 3.26
CA ARG A 143 -12.00 1.93 1.85
C ARG A 143 -13.25 2.72 1.46
N ASP A 144 -14.32 2.57 2.26
CA ASP A 144 -15.58 3.25 2.04
C ASP A 144 -15.48 4.78 2.23
N SER A 145 -14.73 5.23 3.24
CA SER A 145 -14.59 6.66 3.54
C SER A 145 -13.64 7.39 2.59
N TRP A 146 -12.56 6.73 2.15
CA TRP A 146 -11.65 7.28 1.15
C TRP A 146 -12.26 7.28 -0.24
N ASN A 147 -13.02 6.22 -0.58
CA ASN A 147 -13.78 6.10 -1.81
C ASN A 147 -12.95 6.38 -3.08
N PHE A 148 -11.74 5.81 -3.13
CA PHE A 148 -10.81 5.95 -4.27
C PHE A 148 -11.16 5.06 -5.47
N GLN A 149 -12.27 4.34 -5.37
CA GLN A 149 -12.74 3.39 -6.35
C GLN A 149 -13.27 4.02 -7.63
N LYS A 150 -13.01 3.34 -8.76
CA LYS A 150 -13.68 3.56 -10.03
C LYS A 150 -14.21 2.20 -10.49
N CYS A 151 -15.52 2.00 -10.51
CA CYS A 151 -16.12 0.69 -10.84
C CYS A 151 -15.77 -0.45 -9.85
N ASP A 152 -15.42 -0.15 -8.60
CA ASP A 152 -14.94 -1.12 -7.59
C ASP A 152 -13.63 -1.83 -7.97
N ASN A 153 -12.73 -1.11 -8.67
CA ASN A 153 -11.39 -1.58 -9.05
C ASN A 153 -10.29 -1.23 -8.04
N ASP A 154 -10.65 -0.75 -6.86
CA ASP A 154 -9.71 -0.33 -5.83
C ASP A 154 -9.24 -1.50 -4.97
N ILE A 155 -8.05 -1.34 -4.41
CA ILE A 155 -7.46 -2.24 -3.43
C ILE A 155 -6.93 -1.38 -2.29
N VAL A 156 -7.28 -1.72 -1.06
CA VAL A 156 -6.68 -1.15 0.13
C VAL A 156 -5.77 -2.18 0.76
N ILE A 157 -4.56 -1.76 1.11
CA ILE A 157 -3.60 -2.56 1.88
C ILE A 157 -3.43 -1.88 3.24
N LEU A 158 -3.68 -2.61 4.32
CA LEU A 158 -3.49 -2.15 5.70
C LEU A 158 -2.31 -2.89 6.32
N LEU A 159 -1.27 -2.17 6.71
CA LEU A 159 -0.13 -2.70 7.46
C LEU A 159 -0.16 -2.21 8.90
N SER A 160 -0.20 -3.15 9.84
CA SER A 160 0.00 -2.89 11.26
C SER A 160 1.40 -3.30 11.67
N LYS A 161 2.24 -2.30 11.95
CA LYS A 161 3.69 -2.44 12.14
C LYS A 161 4.02 -3.36 13.32
N ASP A 162 3.53 -3.00 14.50
CA ASP A 162 3.90 -3.65 15.75
C ASP A 162 3.16 -4.98 15.93
N ASP A 163 1.99 -5.12 15.29
CA ASP A 163 1.29 -6.41 15.19
C ASP A 163 1.94 -7.37 14.16
N ARG A 164 2.82 -6.84 13.28
CA ARG A 164 3.42 -7.56 12.14
C ARG A 164 2.38 -8.29 11.30
N LYS A 165 1.33 -7.55 10.94
CA LYS A 165 0.24 -8.05 10.10
C LYS A 165 -0.03 -7.11 8.94
N VAL A 166 -0.40 -7.71 7.82
CA VAL A 166 -0.92 -7.00 6.66
C VAL A 166 -2.25 -7.61 6.25
N TYR A 167 -3.14 -6.76 5.77
CA TYR A 167 -4.49 -7.11 5.34
C TYR A 167 -4.75 -6.43 4.00
N THR A 168 -5.53 -7.08 3.14
CA THR A 168 -5.93 -6.54 1.85
C THR A 168 -7.45 -6.61 1.74
N GLU A 169 -8.08 -5.53 1.26
CA GLU A 169 -9.47 -5.54 0.84
C GLU A 169 -9.53 -5.02 -0.60
N ALA A 170 -10.14 -5.82 -1.48
CA ALA A 170 -10.31 -5.50 -2.88
C ALA A 170 -11.78 -5.23 -3.18
N GLY A 171 -12.06 -4.19 -3.97
CA GLY A 171 -13.38 -3.92 -4.50
C GLY A 171 -13.91 -5.06 -5.35
N ALA A 172 -15.23 -5.13 -5.52
CA ALA A 172 -15.90 -6.24 -6.19
C ALA A 172 -15.42 -6.51 -7.63
N THR A 173 -14.94 -5.49 -8.34
CA THR A 173 -14.35 -5.68 -9.67
C THR A 173 -12.90 -6.13 -9.60
N ALA A 174 -12.11 -5.61 -8.66
CA ALA A 174 -10.75 -6.07 -8.42
C ALA A 174 -10.71 -7.53 -7.95
N ASN A 175 -11.60 -7.93 -7.03
CA ASN A 175 -11.65 -9.27 -6.44
C ASN A 175 -11.90 -10.38 -7.49
N LYS A 176 -12.53 -10.07 -8.63
CA LYS A 176 -12.70 -11.03 -9.76
C LYS A 176 -11.36 -11.57 -10.29
N PHE A 177 -10.28 -10.82 -10.08
CA PHE A 177 -8.94 -11.14 -10.57
C PHE A 177 -7.95 -11.32 -9.41
N LEU A 178 -8.01 -10.42 -8.42
CA LEU A 178 -7.30 -10.55 -7.15
C LEU A 178 -8.18 -11.29 -6.13
N THR A 179 -8.35 -12.59 -6.36
CA THR A 179 -9.15 -13.46 -5.47
C THR A 179 -8.44 -13.66 -4.13
N ASP A 180 -9.20 -14.04 -3.11
CA ASP A 180 -8.67 -14.39 -1.78
C ASP A 180 -7.51 -15.40 -1.86
N ASP A 181 -7.62 -16.44 -2.69
CA ASP A 181 -6.54 -17.43 -2.92
C ASP A 181 -5.23 -16.80 -3.44
N CYS A 182 -5.30 -15.70 -4.20
CA CYS A 182 -4.13 -15.02 -4.76
C CYS A 182 -3.53 -14.07 -3.73
N ILE A 183 -4.38 -13.41 -2.92
CA ILE A 183 -3.95 -12.63 -1.75
C ILE A 183 -3.21 -13.54 -0.76
N ASP A 184 -3.77 -14.71 -0.44
CA ASP A 184 -3.17 -15.68 0.47
C ASP A 184 -1.79 -16.17 -0.06
N GLN A 185 -1.66 -16.43 -1.36
CA GLN A 185 -0.37 -16.78 -1.97
C GLN A 185 0.66 -15.66 -1.86
N VAL A 186 0.25 -14.40 -2.05
CA VAL A 186 1.16 -13.26 -1.87
C VAL A 186 1.55 -13.13 -0.40
N HIS A 187 0.61 -13.33 0.53
CA HIS A 187 0.88 -13.32 1.98
C HIS A 187 1.91 -14.39 2.39
N ASP A 188 1.85 -15.59 1.82
CA ASP A 188 2.83 -16.65 2.06
C ASP A 188 4.25 -16.24 1.60
N ILE A 189 4.35 -15.50 0.49
CA ILE A 189 5.64 -15.02 -0.05
C ILE A 189 6.28 -13.98 0.87
N ILE A 190 5.49 -13.05 1.41
CA ILE A 190 5.99 -11.92 2.20
C ILE A 190 6.17 -12.22 3.70
N GLU A 191 5.73 -13.38 4.18
CA GLU A 191 5.66 -13.69 5.63
C GLU A 191 7.01 -13.50 6.34
N SER A 192 8.10 -13.93 5.68
CA SER A 192 9.46 -13.78 6.23
C SER A 192 9.86 -12.31 6.34
N ASP A 193 9.62 -11.50 5.30
CA ASP A 193 9.99 -10.09 5.29
C ASP A 193 9.14 -9.26 6.26
N LEU A 194 7.86 -9.61 6.40
CA LEU A 194 6.98 -9.02 7.41
C LEU A 194 7.46 -9.35 8.83
N SER A 195 7.92 -10.58 9.06
CA SER A 195 8.49 -11.01 10.34
C SER A 195 9.82 -10.31 10.65
N ASP A 196 10.62 -10.00 9.64
CA ASP A 196 11.89 -9.27 9.77
C ASP A 196 11.71 -7.74 9.90
N GLY A 197 10.48 -7.23 9.76
CA GLY A 197 10.21 -5.79 9.79
C GLY A 197 10.61 -5.05 8.51
N LYS A 198 10.75 -5.75 7.38
CA LYS A 198 11.05 -5.17 6.07
C LYS A 198 9.78 -4.64 5.40
N TYR A 199 9.08 -3.73 6.08
CA TYR A 199 7.73 -3.28 5.69
C TYR A 199 7.66 -2.64 4.29
N TYR A 200 8.72 -1.93 3.89
CA TYR A 200 8.80 -1.39 2.54
C TYR A 200 8.81 -2.51 1.47
N ASP A 201 9.63 -3.53 1.66
CA ASP A 201 9.77 -4.64 0.72
C ASP A 201 8.46 -5.45 0.64
N VAL A 202 7.81 -5.67 1.79
CA VAL A 202 6.47 -6.28 1.87
C VAL A 202 5.46 -5.52 1.01
N LEU A 203 5.33 -4.20 1.22
CA LEU A 203 4.34 -3.39 0.52
C LEU A 203 4.66 -3.26 -0.97
N LYS A 204 5.94 -3.16 -1.32
CA LYS A 204 6.42 -3.15 -2.71
C LYS A 204 6.06 -4.44 -3.43
N GLU A 205 6.30 -5.59 -2.80
CA GLU A 205 5.98 -6.90 -3.36
C GLU A 205 4.48 -7.02 -3.58
N MET A 206 3.65 -6.70 -2.57
CA MET A 206 2.19 -6.73 -2.70
C MET A 206 1.69 -5.84 -3.84
N ALA A 207 2.11 -4.58 -3.89
CA ALA A 207 1.70 -3.64 -4.92
C ALA A 207 2.12 -4.09 -6.33
N THR A 208 3.28 -4.74 -6.46
CA THR A 208 3.79 -5.23 -7.75
C THR A 208 3.06 -6.49 -8.21
N GLN A 209 2.72 -7.39 -7.28
CA GLN A 209 2.00 -8.64 -7.58
C GLN A 209 0.53 -8.41 -7.94
N TYR A 210 -0.07 -7.32 -7.46
CA TYR A 210 -1.48 -7.00 -7.71
C TYR A 210 -1.75 -6.37 -9.08
N LYS A 211 -0.82 -6.43 -10.05
CA LYS A 211 -0.94 -5.76 -11.36
C LYS A 211 -1.69 -6.56 -12.43
#